data_AF-A0A424Y7W1-F1
#
_entry.id   AF-A0A424Y7W1-F1
#
_cell.length_a   1.000
_cell.length_b   1.000
_cell.length_c   1.000
_cell.angle_alpha   90.00
_cell.angle_beta   90.00
_cell.angle_gamma   90.00
#
_symmetry.space_group_name_H-M   'P 1'
#
loop_
_entity.id
_entity.type
_entity.pdbx_description
1 polymer ?
#
loop_
_entity_poly.entity_id
_entity_poly.type
_entity_poly.pdbx_seq_one_letter_code
_entity_poly.pdbx_strand_id
1 'polypeptide(L)'
;MMYSPYNLRDFDSKFALLPSLIRSKKTIAHVKRLLEEKNAEIADGYGHEIFHCPKCGEFHGRFYLRLEYYGGSYEVEYKCPKCKAGLKLIDYAVSEVDGWQEKEVNLEKYPCPKCGNFSLYEDGNGLILWD
;
A
#
# COMPACT_ATOMS: atom_id res chain seq x y z
N MET A 1 -7.74 5.40 12.36
CA MET A 1 -7.73 4.25 11.43
C MET A 1 -8.89 4.41 10.44
N MET A 2 -8.64 4.52 9.13
CA MET A 2 -9.70 4.84 8.13
C MET A 2 -10.72 3.72 7.93
N TYR A 3 -10.35 2.46 8.17
CA TYR A 3 -11.24 1.32 7.95
C TYR A 3 -11.44 0.55 9.25
N SER A 4 -12.71 0.26 9.57
CA SER A 4 -13.06 -0.62 10.69
C SER A 4 -12.61 -2.06 10.39
N PRO A 5 -11.91 -2.74 11.32
CA PRO A 5 -11.53 -4.14 11.16
C PRO A 5 -12.74 -5.06 10.89
N TYR A 6 -13.90 -4.72 11.47
CA TYR A 6 -15.14 -5.46 11.27
C TYR A 6 -15.56 -5.49 9.79
N ASN A 7 -15.57 -4.32 9.13
CA ASN A 7 -15.97 -4.20 7.72
C ASN A 7 -14.96 -4.85 6.75
N LEU A 8 -13.73 -5.08 7.20
CA LEU A 8 -12.73 -5.83 6.43
C LEU A 8 -12.94 -7.34 6.52
N ARG A 9 -13.52 -7.84 7.63
CA ARG A 9 -13.77 -9.27 7.85
C ARG A 9 -15.14 -9.74 7.36
N ASP A 10 -16.08 -8.81 7.18
CA ASP A 10 -17.44 -9.11 6.78
C ASP A 10 -17.57 -9.26 5.25
N PHE A 11 -17.23 -10.44 4.72
CA PHE A 11 -17.28 -10.73 3.27
C PHE A 11 -18.69 -10.95 2.72
N ASP A 12 -19.65 -11.28 3.57
CA ASP A 12 -21.00 -11.69 3.15
C ASP A 12 -21.99 -10.51 3.24
N SER A 13 -21.59 -9.42 3.88
CA SER A 13 -22.32 -8.16 3.86
C SER A 13 -22.17 -7.41 2.54
N LYS A 14 -23.22 -6.67 2.19
CA LYS A 14 -23.19 -5.69 1.10
C LYS A 14 -22.15 -4.57 1.31
N PHE A 15 -21.63 -4.43 2.52
CA PHE A 15 -20.62 -3.45 2.90
C PHE A 15 -19.20 -4.03 2.97
N ALA A 16 -18.99 -5.25 2.49
CA ALA A 16 -17.67 -5.89 2.42
C ALA A 16 -16.66 -4.96 1.73
N LEU A 17 -15.65 -4.50 2.48
CA LEU A 17 -14.70 -3.51 1.95
C LEU A 17 -13.59 -4.14 1.12
N LEU A 18 -13.09 -5.31 1.53
CA LEU A 18 -11.93 -5.91 0.87
C LEU A 18 -12.12 -6.12 -0.65
N PRO A 19 -13.26 -6.60 -1.16
CA PRO A 19 -13.48 -6.73 -2.61
C PRO A 19 -13.34 -5.41 -3.39
N SER A 20 -13.62 -4.26 -2.76
CA SER A 20 -13.44 -2.93 -3.36
C SER A 20 -12.01 -2.41 -3.26
N LEU A 21 -11.27 -2.82 -2.23
CA LEU A 21 -9.90 -2.38 -1.94
C LEU A 21 -8.86 -3.22 -2.68
N ILE A 22 -9.12 -4.52 -2.87
CA ILE A 22 -8.24 -5.48 -3.53
C ILE A 22 -8.97 -6.08 -4.73
N ARG A 23 -8.58 -5.65 -5.94
CA ARG A 23 -9.25 -6.05 -7.19
C ARG A 23 -9.16 -7.54 -7.53
N SER A 24 -8.16 -8.25 -7.00
CA SER A 24 -7.91 -9.65 -7.32
C SER A 24 -8.87 -10.57 -6.58
N LYS A 25 -9.86 -11.13 -7.29
CA LYS A 25 -10.80 -12.12 -6.71
C LYS A 25 -10.10 -13.33 -6.11
N LYS A 26 -9.01 -13.80 -6.75
CA LYS A 26 -8.21 -14.93 -6.24
C LYS A 26 -7.56 -14.58 -4.90
N THR A 27 -7.02 -13.38 -4.78
CA THR A 27 -6.41 -12.87 -3.54
C THR A 27 -7.47 -12.76 -2.45
N ILE A 28 -8.63 -12.18 -2.77
CA ILE A 28 -9.76 -12.07 -1.84
C ILE A 28 -10.21 -13.44 -1.32
N ALA A 29 -10.38 -14.42 -2.21
CA ALA A 29 -10.76 -15.77 -1.81
C ALA A 29 -9.70 -16.44 -0.92
N HIS A 30 -8.41 -16.16 -1.15
CA HIS A 30 -7.35 -16.67 -0.30
C HIS A 30 -7.33 -16.00 1.08
N VAL A 31 -7.50 -14.68 1.13
CA VAL A 31 -7.60 -13.90 2.38
C VAL A 31 -8.81 -14.39 3.20
N LYS A 32 -9.98 -14.55 2.58
CA LYS A 32 -11.18 -15.10 3.25
C LYS A 32 -10.89 -16.46 3.87
N ARG A 33 -10.23 -17.36 3.12
CA ARG A 33 -9.83 -18.69 3.61
C ARG A 33 -8.89 -18.62 4.81
N LEU A 34 -7.89 -17.74 4.79
CA LEU A 34 -6.96 -17.60 5.91
C LEU A 34 -7.68 -17.12 7.18
N LEU A 35 -8.61 -16.16 7.03
CA LEU A 35 -9.41 -15.66 8.15
C LEU A 35 -10.32 -16.75 8.73
N GLU A 36 -11.00 -17.53 7.88
CA GLU A 36 -11.98 -18.54 8.30
C GLU A 36 -11.34 -19.86 8.78
N GLU A 37 -10.37 -20.40 8.03
CA GLU A 37 -9.83 -21.74 8.28
C GLU A 37 -8.62 -21.72 9.23
N LYS A 38 -7.83 -20.64 9.24
CA LYS A 38 -6.63 -20.52 10.07
C LYS A 38 -6.80 -19.60 11.28
N ASN A 39 -8.01 -19.07 11.50
CA ASN A 39 -8.27 -18.03 12.49
C ASN A 39 -7.25 -16.89 12.39
N ALA A 40 -6.91 -16.49 11.15
CA ALA A 40 -5.95 -15.43 10.96
C ALA A 40 -6.51 -14.09 11.45
N GLU A 41 -5.64 -13.25 11.99
CA GLU A 41 -5.96 -11.90 12.41
C GLU A 41 -5.37 -10.89 11.42
N ILE A 42 -6.13 -9.83 11.15
CA ILE A 42 -5.61 -8.69 10.39
C ILE A 42 -4.65 -7.94 11.29
N ALA A 43 -3.38 -7.89 10.92
CA ALA A 43 -2.35 -7.16 11.65
C ALA A 43 -2.58 -5.65 11.55
N ASP A 44 -2.10 -4.89 12.54
CA ASP A 44 -2.17 -3.44 12.54
C ASP A 44 -1.41 -2.80 11.37
N GLY A 45 -1.75 -1.54 11.07
CA GLY A 45 -1.10 -0.78 9.99
C GLY A 45 -1.61 -1.10 8.58
N TYR A 46 -2.69 -1.86 8.43
CA TYR A 46 -3.37 -2.01 7.14
C TYR A 46 -3.90 -0.65 6.63
N GLY A 47 -3.95 -0.49 5.31
CA GLY A 47 -4.38 0.78 4.73
C GLY A 47 -3.93 0.99 3.30
N HIS A 48 -4.19 2.18 2.76
CA HIS A 48 -3.63 2.57 1.47
C HIS A 48 -2.17 2.95 1.66
N GLU A 49 -1.30 2.26 0.94
CA GLU A 49 0.13 2.47 0.95
C GLU A 49 0.68 2.59 -0.47
N ILE A 50 1.85 3.19 -0.60
CA ILE A 50 2.53 3.36 -1.88
C ILE A 50 3.49 2.20 -2.10
N PHE A 51 3.38 1.57 -3.26
CA PHE A 51 4.29 0.53 -3.69
C PHE A 51 5.08 1.00 -4.89
N HIS A 52 6.38 0.69 -4.94
CA HIS A 52 7.24 0.94 -6.10
C HIS A 52 7.44 -0.35 -6.89
N CYS A 53 7.53 -0.21 -8.22
CA CYS A 53 7.99 -1.29 -9.09
C CYS A 53 9.52 -1.23 -9.21
N PRO A 54 10.27 -2.27 -8.78
CA PRO A 54 11.73 -2.25 -8.87
C PRO A 54 12.26 -2.35 -10.31
N LYS A 55 11.42 -2.74 -11.28
CA LYS A 55 11.82 -2.89 -12.69
C LYS A 55 11.61 -1.63 -13.53
N CYS A 56 10.55 -0.87 -13.27
CA CYS A 56 10.21 0.31 -14.08
C CYS A 56 10.12 1.61 -13.27
N GLY A 57 10.34 1.57 -11.95
CA GLY A 57 10.31 2.74 -11.07
C GLY A 57 8.93 3.34 -10.83
N GLU A 58 7.85 2.77 -11.37
CA GLU A 58 6.52 3.34 -11.20
C GLU A 58 5.97 3.10 -9.79
N PHE A 59 5.33 4.13 -9.26
CA PHE A 59 4.61 4.07 -7.99
C PHE A 59 3.14 3.75 -8.21
N HIS A 60 2.59 2.97 -7.28
CA HIS A 60 1.20 2.55 -7.31
C HIS A 60 0.62 2.56 -5.89
N GLY A 61 -0.46 3.31 -5.68
CA GLY A 61 -1.27 3.20 -4.46
C GLY A 61 -2.03 1.87 -4.44
N ARG A 62 -1.85 1.07 -3.40
CA ARG A 62 -2.53 -0.22 -3.20
C ARG A 62 -2.89 -0.40 -1.74
N PHE A 63 -3.86 -1.26 -1.48
CA PHE A 63 -4.28 -1.56 -0.11
C PHE A 63 -3.31 -2.59 0.51
N TYR A 64 -2.45 -2.14 1.42
CA TYR A 64 -1.61 -3.01 2.23
C TYR A 64 -2.48 -3.76 3.24
N LEU A 65 -2.33 -5.08 3.27
CA LEU A 65 -3.01 -5.97 4.19
C LEU A 65 -2.05 -7.10 4.54
N ARG A 66 -1.86 -7.31 5.84
CA ARG A 66 -1.12 -8.42 6.41
C ARG A 66 -2.02 -9.21 7.35
N LEU A 67 -1.97 -10.52 7.23
CA LEU A 67 -2.64 -11.46 8.10
C LEU A 67 -1.62 -12.22 8.93
N GLU A 68 -1.92 -12.45 10.20
CA GLU A 68 -1.10 -13.23 11.12
C GLU A 68 -1.90 -14.42 11.63
N TYR A 69 -1.29 -15.60 11.63
CA TYR A 69 -1.93 -16.84 12.11
C TYR A 69 -0.88 -17.75 12.73
N TYR A 70 -1.34 -18.78 13.44
CA TYR A 70 -0.42 -19.75 14.04
C TYR A 70 0.42 -20.44 12.96
N GLY A 71 1.74 -20.23 13.00
CA GLY A 71 2.69 -20.81 12.05
C GLY A 71 3.04 -19.93 10.84
N GLY A 72 2.62 -18.66 10.79
CA GLY A 72 3.14 -17.72 9.80
C GLY A 72 2.31 -16.45 9.60
N SER A 73 2.71 -15.68 8.59
CA SER A 73 1.98 -14.50 8.13
C SER A 73 1.75 -14.56 6.62
N TYR A 74 0.77 -13.80 6.16
CA TYR A 74 0.49 -13.61 4.75
C TYR A 74 0.35 -12.12 4.45
N GLU A 75 1.08 -11.65 3.44
CA GLU A 75 0.99 -10.28 2.95
C GLU A 75 0.46 -10.28 1.52
N VAL A 76 -0.41 -9.33 1.21
CA VAL A 76 -0.98 -9.22 -0.13
C VAL A 76 0.08 -8.73 -1.12
N GLU A 77 0.43 -9.60 -2.06
CA GLU A 77 1.36 -9.26 -3.14
C GLU A 77 0.65 -8.61 -4.33
N TYR A 78 1.26 -7.54 -4.85
CA TYR A 78 0.79 -6.85 -6.04
C TYR A 78 1.78 -6.98 -7.19
N LYS A 79 1.27 -6.96 -8.43
CA LYS A 79 2.09 -6.96 -9.64
C LYS A 79 1.94 -5.64 -10.39
N CYS A 80 3.05 -5.15 -10.93
CA CYS A 80 3.04 -3.98 -11.80
C CYS A 80 2.15 -4.24 -13.03
N PRO A 81 1.22 -3.33 -13.38
CA PRO A 81 0.36 -3.51 -14.54
C PRO A 81 1.15 -3.56 -15.85
N LYS A 82 2.26 -2.81 -15.94
CA LYS A 82 3.10 -2.71 -17.15
C LYS A 82 4.05 -3.90 -17.28
N CYS A 83 4.93 -4.11 -16.31
CA CYS A 83 6.03 -5.07 -16.44
C CYS A 83 5.81 -6.41 -15.72
N LYS A 84 4.67 -6.56 -15.02
CA LYS A 84 4.27 -7.76 -14.25
C LYS A 84 5.21 -8.17 -13.10
N ALA A 85 6.26 -7.39 -12.83
CA ALA A 85 7.13 -7.58 -11.67
C ALA A 85 6.35 -7.37 -10.36
N GLY A 86 6.78 -8.04 -9.30
CA GLY A 86 6.24 -7.81 -7.95
C GLY A 86 6.50 -6.38 -7.52
N LEU A 87 5.46 -5.72 -7.02
CA LEU A 87 5.57 -4.41 -6.40
C LEU A 87 6.08 -4.56 -4.97
N LYS A 88 6.90 -3.61 -4.54
CA LYS A 88 7.47 -3.57 -3.19
C LYS A 88 6.95 -2.34 -2.46
N LEU A 89 6.59 -2.50 -1.20
CA LEU A 89 6.25 -1.36 -0.34
C LEU A 89 7.44 -0.40 -0.29
N ILE A 90 7.19 0.90 -0.25
CA ILE A 90 8.27 1.88 -0.05
C ILE A 90 8.59 2.01 1.44
N ASP A 91 9.87 2.21 1.73
CA ASP A 91 10.32 2.54 3.09
C ASP A 91 9.94 3.99 3.42
N TYR A 92 9.33 4.19 4.59
CA TYR A 92 9.12 5.51 5.18
C TYR A 92 9.93 5.62 6.47
N ALA A 93 10.60 6.76 6.67
CA ALA A 93 11.01 7.16 8.00
C ALA A 93 9.78 7.75 8.70
N VAL A 94 9.49 7.29 9.91
CA VAL A 94 8.37 7.80 10.71
C VAL A 94 8.94 8.60 11.88
N SER A 95 8.57 9.87 11.97
CA SER A 95 8.89 10.77 13.08
C SER A 95 7.60 11.25 13.74
N GLU A 96 7.68 11.53 15.04
CA GLU A 96 6.58 12.16 15.78
C GLU A 96 6.93 13.64 15.99
N VAL A 97 6.10 14.53 15.46
CA VAL A 97 6.26 15.99 15.54
C VAL A 97 4.94 16.57 16.06
N ASP A 98 4.97 17.19 17.24
CA ASP A 98 3.81 17.81 17.88
C ASP A 98 2.58 16.88 18.02
N GLY A 99 2.82 15.58 18.28
CA GLY A 99 1.77 14.56 18.41
C GLY A 99 1.20 14.06 17.08
N TRP A 100 1.77 14.47 15.95
CA TRP A 100 1.45 13.98 14.62
C TRP A 100 2.55 13.04 14.13
N GLN A 101 2.16 11.98 13.41
CA GLN A 101 3.12 11.12 12.72
C GLN A 101 3.40 11.68 11.33
N GLU A 102 4.64 12.09 11.11
CA GLU A 102 5.14 12.47 9.80
C GLU A 102 5.81 11.25 9.15
N LYS A 103 5.51 11.03 7.87
CA LYS A 103 6.11 9.97 7.06
C LYS A 103 6.99 10.61 6.00
N GLU A 104 8.30 10.48 6.15
CA GLU A 104 9.27 10.98 5.18
C GLU A 104 9.72 9.84 4.24
N VAL A 105 9.73 10.11 2.94
CA VAL A 105 10.24 9.18 1.93
C VAL A 105 11.63 9.63 1.51
N ASN A 106 12.61 8.74 1.60
CA ASN A 106 13.93 9.00 1.02
C ASN A 106 13.85 8.88 -0.52
N LEU A 107 13.67 10.02 -1.19
CA LEU A 107 13.56 10.11 -2.65
C LEU A 107 14.84 9.71 -3.39
N GLU A 108 16.01 9.74 -2.74
CA GLU A 108 17.28 9.30 -3.34
C GLU A 108 17.27 7.80 -3.65
N LYS A 109 16.41 7.01 -2.98
CA LYS A 109 16.23 5.59 -3.29
C LYS A 109 15.38 5.33 -4.53
N TYR A 110 14.63 6.34 -5.00
CA TYR A 110 13.59 6.15 -6.00
C TYR A 110 13.72 7.17 -7.15
N PRO A 111 14.53 6.87 -8.18
CA PRO A 111 14.69 7.76 -9.32
C PRO A 111 13.38 7.90 -10.09
N CYS A 112 13.19 9.05 -10.73
CA CYS A 112 12.04 9.29 -11.58
C CYS A 112 11.95 8.22 -12.69
N PRO A 113 10.82 7.51 -12.83
CA PRO A 113 10.68 6.43 -13.82
C PRO A 113 10.75 6.92 -15.28
N LYS A 114 10.62 8.23 -15.52
CA LYS A 114 10.69 8.81 -16.86
C LYS A 114 12.10 9.27 -17.26
N CYS A 115 12.79 9.98 -16.36
CA CYS A 115 14.08 10.61 -16.67
C CYS A 115 15.27 10.07 -15.87
N GLY A 116 15.03 9.21 -14.87
CA GLY A 116 16.09 8.63 -14.04
C GLY A 116 16.70 9.58 -12.99
N ASN A 117 16.28 10.85 -12.97
CA ASN A 117 16.78 11.83 -12.02
C ASN A 117 16.17 11.61 -10.63
N PHE A 118 16.96 11.93 -9.60
CA PHE A 118 16.57 11.84 -8.18
C PHE A 118 16.12 13.18 -7.60
N SER A 119 16.37 14.28 -8.31
CA SER A 119 15.98 15.62 -7.91
C SER A 119 14.74 16.10 -8.66
N LEU A 120 13.89 16.82 -7.93
CA LEU A 120 12.82 17.61 -8.50
C LEU A 120 13.38 19.01 -8.75
N TYR A 121 13.44 19.43 -10.02
CA TYR A 121 13.80 20.80 -10.38
C TYR A 121 12.51 21.58 -10.60
N GLU A 122 12.28 22.60 -9.78
CA GLU A 122 11.23 23.57 -10.02
C GLU A 122 11.75 24.59 -11.04
N ASP A 123 11.14 24.62 -12.23
CA ASP A 123 11.43 25.66 -13.22
C ASP A 123 10.87 26.97 -12.70
N GLY A 124 11.74 27.92 -12.34
CA GLY A 124 11.41 29.18 -11.66
C GLY A 124 10.58 30.19 -12.47
N ASN A 125 9.87 29.75 -13.52
CA ASN A 125 9.04 30.57 -14.39
C ASN A 125 7.52 30.48 -14.08
N GLY A 126 7.11 29.69 -13.09
CA GLY A 126 5.72 29.64 -12.64
C GLY A 126 5.50 30.59 -11.48
N LEU A 127 4.72 31.65 -11.68
CA LEU A 127 4.10 32.40 -10.59
C LEU A 127 3.35 31.41 -9.70
N ILE A 128 3.88 31.15 -8.51
CA ILE A 128 3.19 30.37 -7.50
C ILE A 128 2.13 31.28 -6.88
N LEU A 129 0.93 31.27 -7.47
CA LEU A 129 -0.28 31.76 -6.82
C LEU A 129 -0.82 30.61 -5.97
N TRP A 130 -0.52 30.65 -4.68
CA TRP A 130 -1.29 29.90 -3.69
C TRP A 130 -2.53 30.72 -3.40
N ASP A 131 -3.67 30.30 -3.95
CA ASP A 131 -5.00 30.72 -3.50
C ASP A 131 -5.47 29.77 -2.39
#